data_AF-A0A1V5QZA2-F1
#
_entry.id   AF-A0A1V5QZA2-F1
#
_cell.length_a   1.000
_cell.length_b   1.000
_cell.length_c   1.000
_cell.angle_alpha   90.00
_cell.angle_beta   90.00
_cell.angle_gamma   90.00
#
_symmetry.space_group_name_H-M   'P 1'
#
loop_
_entity.id
_entity.type
_entity.pdbx_description
1 polymer ?
#
loop_
_entity_poly.entity_id
_entity_poly.type
_entity_poly.pdbx_seq_one_letter_code
_entity_poly.pdbx_strand_id
1 'polypeptide(L)'
;MLKMKIIVNYSTQGDEKTMMRKILRLSIIICFSFSMRAVELNITQPGLYELGDNLTSLPGGADDTIVINASDVVFDMNSYFIAQGNVTVGVNGIIVNSGLSNVTIKNGMIRSFTGTGIVVNQSCARISFDSITIEGCGSAISFAGSVGNIIADIFINNCTIYQCNAAGGAVVDMTQCTRATVNNFIISDIASTGLIVPLSLSNVTVSDFKNILIQANSSASAIFAINELSGIDNTFDNVIIRNNTGGAGFSGIRVTGSTGDIFNNCLITLNFTNADFIGFNISANQSSVYERCRITANTGINNNTGFNFINVSNLLSVIDCIVNANVTNGAMNGYLINNANFSSFLRNMAINNSSTGGIAIGINLEGSGGSGDAFVDSYVARNNGLSSGFSFGVNVSAAATTLFTRTTSFNNGFGFANQIVGIAAGSVVNLVSPGSNNMNSTSLSWTNLGVNA
;
A
#
# COMPACT_ATOMS: atom_id res chain seq x y z
N MET A 1 4.59 -27.61 23.36
CA MET A 1 5.76 -28.05 24.19
C MET A 1 7.01 -28.06 23.32
N LEU A 2 8.03 -27.22 23.57
CA LEU A 2 9.24 -27.20 22.75
C LEU A 2 10.06 -28.47 23.01
N LYS A 3 10.02 -29.45 22.09
CA LYS A 3 11.03 -30.52 22.06
C LYS A 3 12.28 -29.95 21.44
N MET A 4 13.13 -29.33 22.25
CA MET A 4 14.48 -28.96 21.82
C MET A 4 15.25 -30.26 21.54
N LYS A 5 15.42 -30.60 20.25
CA LYS A 5 16.18 -31.78 19.84
C LYS A 5 17.67 -31.46 19.93
N ILE A 6 18.23 -31.61 21.14
CA ILE A 6 19.68 -31.55 21.34
C ILE A 6 20.27 -32.84 20.77
N ILE A 7 20.94 -32.75 19.62
CA ILE A 7 21.69 -33.87 19.04
C ILE A 7 22.99 -34.01 19.83
N VAL A 8 23.02 -34.92 20.79
CA VAL A 8 24.25 -35.27 21.52
C VAL A 8 24.89 -36.49 20.88
N ASN A 9 26.01 -36.30 20.20
CA ASN A 9 26.84 -37.40 19.69
C ASN A 9 27.63 -38.02 20.85
N TYR A 10 27.28 -39.25 21.24
CA TYR A 10 28.04 -40.00 22.25
C TYR A 10 28.96 -41.03 21.60
N SER A 11 30.26 -40.92 21.89
CA SER A 11 31.27 -41.94 21.64
C SER A 11 31.17 -43.04 22.70
N THR A 12 31.00 -44.28 22.26
CA THR A 12 30.88 -45.48 23.11
C THR A 12 32.24 -46.13 23.32
N GLN A 13 32.98 -45.71 24.35
CA GLN A 13 33.97 -46.56 25.00
C GLN A 13 34.02 -46.27 26.51
N GLY A 14 33.88 -47.32 27.32
CA GLY A 14 34.33 -47.31 28.72
C GLY A 14 33.27 -47.59 29.80
N ASP A 15 33.34 -48.82 30.32
CA ASP A 15 33.14 -49.19 31.73
C ASP A 15 31.68 -49.23 32.27
N GLU A 16 31.23 -50.43 32.68
CA GLU A 16 29.86 -50.72 33.13
C GLU A 16 29.43 -49.90 34.35
N LYS A 17 30.37 -49.53 35.23
CA LYS A 17 30.08 -48.63 36.37
C LYS A 17 29.72 -47.21 35.92
N THR A 18 30.19 -46.79 34.75
CA THR A 18 29.85 -45.50 34.15
C THR A 18 28.46 -45.52 33.54
N MET A 19 28.00 -46.69 33.08
CA MET A 19 26.68 -46.87 32.46
C MET A 19 25.55 -46.67 33.49
N MET A 20 25.69 -47.22 34.70
CA MET A 20 24.66 -47.10 35.73
C MET A 20 24.53 -45.65 36.27
N ARG A 21 25.63 -44.90 36.36
CA ARG A 21 25.60 -43.45 36.67
C ARG A 21 24.97 -42.62 35.54
N LYS A 22 25.19 -43.01 34.29
CA LYS A 22 24.59 -42.35 33.12
C LYS A 22 23.08 -42.62 33.04
N ILE A 23 22.66 -43.86 33.31
CA ILE A 23 21.23 -44.23 33.35
C ILE A 23 20.53 -43.47 34.49
N LEU A 24 21.09 -43.44 35.70
CA LEU A 24 20.48 -42.71 36.81
C LEU A 24 20.37 -41.20 36.54
N ARG A 25 21.39 -40.59 35.91
CA ARG A 25 21.32 -39.19 35.44
C ARG A 25 20.24 -38.99 34.38
N LEU A 26 20.09 -39.93 33.45
CA LEU A 26 19.03 -39.92 32.44
C LEU A 26 17.64 -40.07 33.07
N SER A 27 17.48 -40.95 34.06
CA SER A 27 16.23 -41.17 34.80
C SER A 27 15.80 -39.93 35.59
N ILE A 28 16.75 -39.23 36.23
CA ILE A 28 16.48 -37.98 36.94
C ILE A 28 16.07 -36.88 35.95
N ILE A 29 16.70 -36.82 34.76
CA ILE A 29 16.32 -35.88 33.69
C ILE A 29 14.92 -36.19 33.16
N ILE A 30 14.51 -37.46 33.08
CA ILE A 30 13.17 -37.87 32.60
C ILE A 30 12.08 -37.61 33.66
N CYS A 31 12.34 -37.86 34.95
CA CYS A 31 11.35 -37.71 36.02
C CYS A 31 11.05 -36.26 36.43
N PHE A 32 11.93 -35.30 36.10
CA PHE A 32 11.70 -33.86 36.35
C PHE A 32 11.15 -33.11 35.14
N SER A 33 10.34 -33.79 34.31
CA SER A 33 9.52 -33.13 33.29
C SER A 33 8.34 -32.38 33.92
N PHE A 34 8.59 -31.54 34.93
CA PHE A 34 7.62 -30.54 35.32
C PHE A 34 7.43 -29.60 34.14
N SER A 35 6.17 -29.33 33.81
CA SER A 35 5.81 -28.38 32.76
C SER A 35 6.18 -26.96 33.20
N MET A 36 7.46 -26.63 33.20
CA MET A 36 7.92 -25.25 33.28
C MET A 36 7.51 -24.58 31.97
N ARG A 37 6.38 -23.87 32.01
CA ARG A 37 5.97 -22.97 30.95
C ARG A 37 6.85 -21.73 31.07
N ALA A 38 7.94 -21.67 30.30
CA ALA A 38 8.60 -20.40 30.08
C ALA A 38 7.58 -19.47 29.41
N VAL A 39 7.23 -18.38 30.08
CA VAL A 39 6.26 -17.38 29.58
C VAL A 39 6.84 -16.65 28.36
N GLU A 40 8.17 -16.52 28.33
CA GLU A 40 8.96 -15.87 27.30
C GLU A 40 10.00 -16.87 26.75
N LEU A 41 10.12 -16.95 25.42
CA LEU A 41 11.19 -17.68 24.76
C LEU A 41 12.27 -16.70 24.30
N ASN A 42 13.43 -16.75 24.93
CA ASN A 42 14.56 -15.88 24.59
C ASN A 42 15.63 -16.64 23.79
N ILE A 43 15.82 -16.24 22.52
CA ILE A 43 16.82 -16.80 21.60
C ILE A 43 18.09 -15.94 21.67
N THR A 44 19.08 -16.38 22.44
CA THR A 44 20.32 -15.63 22.72
C THR A 44 21.55 -16.15 21.97
N GLN A 45 21.40 -17.20 21.17
CA GLN A 45 22.50 -17.80 20.40
C GLN A 45 22.12 -17.93 18.93
N PRO A 46 23.06 -17.74 17.99
CA PRO A 46 22.88 -18.09 16.59
C PRO A 46 22.42 -19.54 16.40
N GLY A 47 21.65 -19.81 15.36
CA GLY A 47 21.27 -21.17 15.01
C GLY A 47 19.89 -21.33 14.36
N LEU A 48 19.53 -22.59 14.13
CA LEU A 48 18.22 -23.00 13.65
C LEU A 48 17.34 -23.38 14.83
N TYR A 49 16.18 -22.72 14.92
CA TYR A 49 15.16 -22.95 15.93
C TYR A 49 13.88 -23.37 15.23
N GLU A 50 13.27 -24.45 15.69
CA GLU A 50 12.01 -24.96 15.17
C GLU A 50 10.96 -25.00 16.27
N LEU A 51 9.75 -24.51 15.97
CA LEU A 51 8.62 -24.67 16.87
C LEU A 51 8.14 -26.12 16.83
N GLY A 52 8.10 -26.77 17.99
CA GLY A 52 7.75 -28.20 18.08
C GLY A 52 6.26 -28.51 18.22
N ASP A 53 5.44 -27.47 18.47
CA ASP A 53 4.01 -27.54 18.76
C ASP A 53 3.47 -26.10 18.86
N ASN A 54 2.15 -25.91 18.82
CA ASN A 54 1.53 -24.60 19.02
C ASN A 54 1.96 -23.97 20.36
N LEU A 55 2.19 -22.66 20.34
CA LEU A 55 2.52 -21.87 21.53
C LEU A 55 1.37 -20.93 21.85
N THR A 56 0.89 -20.97 23.09
CA THR A 56 -0.07 -20.00 23.62
C THR A 56 0.52 -19.35 24.86
N SER A 57 0.90 -18.08 24.76
CA SER A 57 1.42 -17.30 25.88
C SER A 57 0.30 -16.80 26.78
N LEU A 58 0.58 -16.69 28.08
CA LEU A 58 -0.33 -16.15 29.09
C LEU A 58 0.39 -15.04 29.86
N PRO A 59 0.75 -13.93 29.19
CA PRO A 59 1.60 -12.89 29.76
C PRO A 59 0.90 -12.19 30.92
N GLY A 60 1.67 -11.90 31.98
CA GLY A 60 1.21 -11.19 33.17
C GLY A 60 1.26 -9.67 33.00
N GLY A 61 2.11 -9.16 32.11
CA GLY A 61 2.21 -7.76 31.70
C GLY A 61 2.36 -7.61 30.19
N ALA A 62 2.89 -6.47 29.74
CA ALA A 62 3.23 -6.22 28.34
C ALA A 62 4.51 -6.97 27.91
N ASP A 63 4.66 -8.20 28.37
CA ASP A 63 5.82 -9.06 28.12
C ASP A 63 5.71 -9.65 26.72
N ASP A 64 6.82 -9.72 26.00
CA ASP A 64 6.87 -10.30 24.65
C ASP A 64 6.89 -11.82 24.70
N THR A 65 6.34 -12.49 23.67
CA THR A 65 6.26 -13.96 23.67
C THR A 65 7.55 -14.63 23.21
N ILE A 66 8.17 -14.13 22.13
CA ILE A 66 9.47 -14.61 21.63
C ILE A 66 10.38 -13.41 21.42
N VAL A 67 11.57 -13.45 22.01
CA VAL A 67 12.59 -12.40 21.87
C VAL A 67 13.84 -12.98 21.22
N ILE A 68 14.22 -12.44 20.06
CA ILE A 68 15.44 -12.79 19.33
C ILE A 68 16.52 -11.76 19.69
N ASN A 69 17.58 -12.25 20.35
CA ASN A 69 18.71 -11.50 20.88
C ASN A 69 20.06 -11.83 20.21
N ALA A 70 20.04 -12.62 19.13
CA ALA A 70 21.22 -13.01 18.38
C ALA A 70 21.01 -12.84 16.88
N SER A 71 22.10 -12.52 16.18
CA SER A 71 22.19 -12.59 14.72
C SER A 71 22.25 -14.05 14.26
N ASP A 72 22.11 -14.26 12.95
CA ASP A 72 22.24 -15.58 12.30
C ASP A 72 21.24 -16.61 12.89
N VAL A 73 20.00 -16.15 13.06
CA VAL A 73 18.89 -16.94 13.60
C VAL A 73 17.92 -17.28 12.48
N VAL A 74 17.62 -18.57 12.34
CA VAL A 74 16.49 -19.03 11.54
C VAL A 74 15.45 -19.58 12.52
N PHE A 75 14.33 -18.90 12.65
CA PHE A 75 13.18 -19.37 13.42
C PHE A 75 12.09 -19.87 12.47
N ASP A 76 11.97 -21.19 12.38
CA ASP A 76 10.97 -21.88 11.58
C ASP A 76 9.79 -22.30 12.49
N MET A 77 8.60 -21.80 12.21
CA MET A 77 7.41 -22.13 13.01
C MET A 77 6.78 -23.46 12.59
N ASN A 78 7.29 -24.13 11.55
CA ASN A 78 6.90 -25.47 11.11
C ASN A 78 5.38 -25.69 10.98
N SER A 79 4.69 -24.72 10.41
CA SER A 79 3.22 -24.64 10.26
C SER A 79 2.42 -24.57 11.57
N TYR A 80 3.07 -24.44 12.72
CA TYR A 80 2.40 -24.18 13.99
C TYR A 80 2.07 -22.70 14.14
N PHE A 81 1.26 -22.38 15.16
CA PHE A 81 0.95 -21.01 15.53
C PHE A 81 1.60 -20.60 16.85
N ILE A 82 1.86 -19.29 16.96
CA ILE A 82 2.03 -18.60 18.23
C ILE A 82 0.82 -17.69 18.46
N ALA A 83 0.30 -17.66 19.68
CA ALA A 83 -0.85 -16.84 20.03
C ALA A 83 -0.79 -16.33 21.46
N GLN A 84 -1.44 -15.20 21.71
CA GLN A 84 -1.75 -14.76 23.07
C GLN A 84 -3.05 -15.42 23.55
N GLY A 85 -3.04 -15.98 24.76
CA GLY A 85 -4.20 -16.69 25.34
C GLY A 85 -5.05 -15.85 26.31
N ASN A 86 -4.71 -14.58 26.53
CA ASN A 86 -5.43 -13.65 27.41
C ASN A 86 -5.55 -12.26 26.77
N VAL A 87 -6.12 -11.29 27.50
CA VAL A 87 -6.39 -9.92 27.01
C VAL A 87 -5.40 -8.88 27.54
N THR A 88 -4.22 -9.30 28.00
CA THR A 88 -3.19 -8.37 28.49
C THR A 88 -2.77 -7.44 27.36
N VAL A 89 -2.87 -6.12 27.56
CA VAL A 89 -2.67 -5.11 26.50
C VAL A 89 -1.18 -4.94 26.16
N GLY A 90 -0.88 -4.70 24.89
CA GLY A 90 0.46 -4.31 24.41
C GLY A 90 1.46 -5.46 24.29
N VAL A 91 0.99 -6.70 24.30
CA VAL A 91 1.84 -7.89 24.19
C VAL A 91 2.22 -8.09 22.73
N ASN A 92 3.52 -8.17 22.43
CA ASN A 92 3.99 -8.49 21.08
C ASN A 92 4.25 -9.99 20.92
N GLY A 93 4.12 -10.46 19.68
CA GLY A 93 4.36 -11.86 19.32
C GLY A 93 5.85 -12.19 19.28
N ILE A 94 6.56 -11.60 18.31
CA ILE A 94 8.00 -11.80 18.13
C ILE A 94 8.70 -10.44 18.10
N ILE A 95 9.78 -10.29 18.87
CA ILE A 95 10.67 -9.13 18.80
C ILE A 95 12.04 -9.56 18.28
N VAL A 96 12.54 -8.85 17.27
CA VAL A 96 13.95 -8.86 16.85
C VAL A 96 14.62 -7.62 17.44
N ASN A 97 15.55 -7.82 18.38
CA ASN A 97 16.20 -6.70 19.06
C ASN A 97 17.16 -5.92 18.16
N SER A 98 17.49 -4.70 18.59
CA SER A 98 18.26 -3.75 17.79
C SER A 98 19.63 -4.27 17.40
N GLY A 99 20.12 -3.88 16.22
CA GLY A 99 21.49 -4.18 15.78
C GLY A 99 21.74 -5.62 15.37
N LEU A 100 20.69 -6.43 15.21
CA LEU A 100 20.80 -7.82 14.78
C LEU A 100 20.82 -7.95 13.26
N SER A 101 21.41 -9.02 12.76
CA SER A 101 21.40 -9.32 11.33
C SER A 101 21.18 -10.78 11.00
N ASN A 102 20.77 -11.07 9.78
CA ASN A 102 20.52 -12.44 9.30
C ASN A 102 19.48 -13.18 10.14
N VAL A 103 18.35 -12.52 10.43
CA VAL A 103 17.24 -13.12 11.14
C VAL A 103 16.16 -13.50 10.14
N THR A 104 15.81 -14.79 10.08
CA THR A 104 14.72 -15.30 9.26
C THR A 104 13.62 -15.86 10.16
N ILE A 105 12.39 -15.41 9.97
CA ILE A 105 11.19 -16.00 10.59
C ILE A 105 10.35 -16.58 9.44
N LYS A 106 9.88 -17.82 9.56
CA LYS A 106 9.14 -18.45 8.46
C LYS A 106 8.13 -19.52 8.86
N ASN A 107 7.27 -19.87 7.90
CA ASN A 107 6.41 -21.05 7.89
C ASN A 107 5.48 -21.17 9.12
N GLY A 108 4.55 -20.24 9.30
CA GLY A 108 3.50 -20.46 10.30
C GLY A 108 2.58 -19.28 10.52
N MET A 109 1.89 -19.28 11.65
CA MET A 109 0.87 -18.29 11.99
C MET A 109 1.18 -17.55 13.29
N ILE A 110 0.99 -16.24 13.31
CA ILE A 110 1.06 -15.37 14.49
C ILE A 110 -0.32 -14.77 14.69
N ARG A 111 -0.95 -14.96 15.86
CA ARG A 111 -2.33 -14.48 16.01
C ARG A 111 -2.73 -13.96 17.38
N SER A 112 -3.75 -13.10 17.36
CA SER A 112 -4.48 -12.63 18.55
C SER A 112 -3.63 -11.86 19.57
N PHE A 113 -2.51 -11.26 19.14
CA PHE A 113 -1.70 -10.42 20.00
C PHE A 113 -2.32 -9.04 20.17
N THR A 114 -2.49 -8.56 21.40
CA THR A 114 -3.04 -7.21 21.63
C THR A 114 -2.08 -6.09 21.20
N GLY A 115 -0.78 -6.37 21.11
CA GLY A 115 0.25 -5.50 20.55
C GLY A 115 0.56 -5.84 19.09
N THR A 116 1.84 -5.85 18.72
CA THR A 116 2.29 -6.13 17.35
C THR A 116 2.62 -7.61 17.17
N GLY A 117 2.23 -8.21 16.05
CA GLY A 117 2.62 -9.58 15.70
C GLY A 117 4.14 -9.76 15.64
N ILE A 118 4.83 -8.94 14.83
CA ILE A 118 6.30 -8.92 14.72
C ILE A 118 6.82 -7.49 14.86
N VAL A 119 7.79 -7.28 15.75
CA VAL A 119 8.54 -6.03 15.89
C VAL A 119 9.99 -6.26 15.48
N VAL A 120 10.51 -5.43 14.59
CA VAL A 120 11.93 -5.35 14.26
C VAL A 120 12.45 -4.01 14.74
N ASN A 121 13.32 -4.04 15.75
CA ASN A 121 13.91 -2.84 16.30
C ASN A 121 14.99 -2.26 15.37
N GLN A 122 15.38 -1.02 15.65
CA GLN A 122 16.28 -0.23 14.82
C GLN A 122 17.66 -0.88 14.56
N SER A 123 18.37 -0.40 13.53
CA SER A 123 19.71 -0.86 13.13
C SER A 123 19.81 -2.35 12.77
N CYS A 124 18.70 -3.02 12.51
CA CYS A 124 18.70 -4.40 12.02
C CYS A 124 19.05 -4.46 10.52
N ALA A 125 19.60 -5.59 10.07
CA ALA A 125 19.90 -5.79 8.65
C ALA A 125 19.64 -7.23 8.18
N ARG A 126 19.27 -7.44 6.92
CA ARG A 126 19.07 -8.79 6.35
C ARG A 126 18.03 -9.58 7.16
N ILE A 127 16.84 -8.98 7.29
CA ILE A 127 15.70 -9.54 8.03
C ILE A 127 14.73 -10.13 7.02
N SER A 128 14.34 -11.39 7.21
CA SER A 128 13.50 -12.12 6.26
C SER A 128 12.25 -12.70 6.93
N PHE A 129 11.10 -12.47 6.32
CA PHE A 129 9.82 -13.09 6.64
C PHE A 129 9.33 -13.86 5.43
N ASP A 130 9.13 -15.18 5.58
CA ASP A 130 8.69 -16.03 4.47
C ASP A 130 7.53 -16.93 4.88
N SER A 131 6.45 -16.89 4.10
CA SER A 131 5.31 -17.78 4.28
C SER A 131 4.70 -17.69 5.69
N ILE A 132 4.56 -16.45 6.19
CA ILE A 132 3.94 -16.15 7.48
C ILE A 132 2.49 -15.66 7.26
N THR A 133 1.59 -16.15 8.11
CA THR A 133 0.25 -15.59 8.28
C THR A 133 0.16 -14.81 9.59
N ILE A 134 -0.36 -13.58 9.56
CA ILE A 134 -0.61 -12.78 10.78
C ILE A 134 -2.10 -12.44 10.87
N GLU A 135 -2.73 -12.81 11.99
CA GLU A 135 -4.19 -12.72 12.18
C GLU A 135 -4.56 -12.03 13.49
N GLY A 136 -5.46 -11.04 13.46
CA GLY A 136 -6.09 -10.57 14.69
C GLY A 136 -5.14 -9.87 15.67
N CYS A 137 -4.01 -9.35 15.21
CA CYS A 137 -3.06 -8.62 16.05
C CYS A 137 -3.42 -7.13 16.13
N GLY A 138 -2.96 -6.42 17.17
CA GLY A 138 -3.05 -4.95 17.26
C GLY A 138 -2.43 -4.27 16.05
N SER A 139 -1.17 -4.58 15.73
CA SER A 139 -0.55 -4.34 14.42
C SER A 139 0.08 -5.63 13.92
N ALA A 140 0.30 -5.78 12.62
CA ALA A 140 0.87 -7.02 12.09
C ALA A 140 2.40 -7.00 12.19
N ILE A 141 3.04 -6.02 11.54
CA ILE A 141 4.50 -5.91 11.45
C ILE A 141 4.90 -4.46 11.68
N SER A 142 5.89 -4.23 12.54
CA SER A 142 6.46 -2.91 12.80
C SER A 142 7.98 -2.94 12.65
N PHE A 143 8.50 -2.18 11.69
CA PHE A 143 9.93 -1.89 11.57
C PHE A 143 10.22 -0.52 12.20
N ALA A 144 10.71 -0.55 13.44
CA ALA A 144 10.92 0.62 14.28
C ALA A 144 12.30 1.26 14.04
N GLY A 145 12.62 1.59 12.79
CA GLY A 145 13.83 2.34 12.46
C GLY A 145 13.77 3.78 12.97
N SER A 146 14.93 4.42 13.11
CA SER A 146 15.02 5.84 13.48
C SER A 146 16.13 6.54 12.69
N VAL A 147 16.13 7.88 12.69
CA VAL A 147 17.16 8.67 11.99
C VAL A 147 18.55 8.26 12.50
N GLY A 148 19.41 7.81 11.59
CA GLY A 148 20.75 7.28 11.91
C GLY A 148 20.78 5.80 12.31
N ASN A 149 19.63 5.17 12.55
CA ASN A 149 19.48 3.76 12.91
C ASN A 149 18.52 3.06 11.92
N ILE A 150 18.90 3.10 10.65
CA ILE A 150 18.12 2.56 9.52
C ILE A 150 18.06 1.03 9.62
N ILE A 151 16.90 0.45 9.28
CA ILE A 151 16.76 -0.99 9.07
C ILE A 151 16.98 -1.29 7.59
N ALA A 152 17.87 -2.22 7.26
CA ALA A 152 18.31 -2.43 5.87
C ALA A 152 18.11 -3.86 5.38
N ASP A 153 17.97 -4.04 4.07
CA ASP A 153 17.93 -5.35 3.42
C ASP A 153 16.81 -6.23 4.00
N ILE A 154 15.56 -5.76 3.86
CA ILE A 154 14.38 -6.45 4.38
C ILE A 154 13.77 -7.31 3.28
N PHE A 155 13.35 -8.53 3.60
CA PHE A 155 12.71 -9.44 2.65
C PHE A 155 11.39 -9.94 3.23
N ILE A 156 10.26 -9.65 2.58
CA ILE A 156 8.94 -10.14 2.97
C ILE A 156 8.35 -10.89 1.78
N ASN A 157 8.20 -12.21 1.89
CA ASN A 157 7.77 -13.06 0.80
C ASN A 157 6.57 -13.92 1.20
N ASN A 158 5.57 -13.99 0.33
CA ASN A 158 4.43 -14.90 0.46
C ASN A 158 3.70 -14.78 1.81
N CYS A 159 3.62 -13.56 2.34
CA CYS A 159 3.01 -13.31 3.64
C CYS A 159 1.57 -12.81 3.47
N THR A 160 0.70 -13.22 4.39
CA THR A 160 -0.72 -12.84 4.41
C THR A 160 -1.08 -12.24 5.77
N ILE A 161 -1.77 -11.11 5.75
CA ILE A 161 -2.23 -10.40 6.94
C ILE A 161 -3.74 -10.23 6.85
N TYR A 162 -4.46 -10.61 7.89
CA TYR A 162 -5.88 -10.32 7.98
C TYR A 162 -6.35 -10.00 9.39
N GLN A 163 -7.44 -9.25 9.49
CA GLN A 163 -8.09 -8.90 10.76
C GLN A 163 -7.18 -8.25 11.82
N CYS A 164 -6.01 -7.74 11.43
CA CYS A 164 -5.15 -6.96 12.33
C CYS A 164 -5.65 -5.51 12.40
N ASN A 165 -5.31 -4.73 13.44
CA ASN A 165 -5.66 -3.30 13.59
C ASN A 165 -7.01 -2.97 14.25
N ALA A 166 -7.25 -3.53 15.43
CA ALA A 166 -8.46 -3.27 16.21
C ALA A 166 -8.65 -1.78 16.62
N ALA A 167 -7.57 -1.01 16.81
CA ALA A 167 -7.63 0.37 17.32
C ALA A 167 -7.47 1.46 16.25
N GLY A 168 -7.09 1.10 15.02
CA GLY A 168 -6.72 2.04 13.96
C GLY A 168 -5.21 2.34 13.94
N GLY A 169 -4.71 2.84 12.81
CA GLY A 169 -3.30 3.10 12.54
C GLY A 169 -2.74 2.23 11.42
N ALA A 170 -1.42 2.04 11.46
CA ALA A 170 -0.69 1.22 10.50
C ALA A 170 -0.78 -0.27 10.85
N VAL A 171 -1.03 -1.10 9.84
CA VAL A 171 -1.02 -2.56 9.98
C VAL A 171 0.38 -3.11 9.76
N VAL A 172 1.00 -2.67 8.68
CA VAL A 172 2.43 -2.83 8.41
C VAL A 172 3.05 -1.45 8.40
N ASP A 173 3.93 -1.18 9.36
CA ASP A 173 4.66 0.08 9.44
C ASP A 173 6.14 -0.13 9.13
N MET A 174 6.64 0.60 8.14
CA MET A 174 8.03 0.62 7.75
C MET A 174 8.58 2.02 7.93
N THR A 175 9.26 2.25 9.06
CA THR A 175 9.88 3.55 9.37
C THR A 175 11.39 3.46 9.23
N GLN A 176 11.99 4.40 8.49
CA GLN A 176 13.44 4.51 8.27
C GLN A 176 14.06 3.19 7.78
N CYS A 177 13.52 2.66 6.69
CA CYS A 177 13.94 1.40 6.07
C CYS A 177 14.63 1.66 4.72
N THR A 178 15.53 0.77 4.31
CA THR A 178 16.13 0.85 2.96
C THR A 178 16.31 -0.54 2.37
N ARG A 179 16.22 -0.64 1.03
CA ARG A 179 16.39 -1.91 0.29
C ARG A 179 15.47 -3.00 0.83
N ALA A 180 14.19 -2.65 1.02
CA ALA A 180 13.17 -3.63 1.30
C ALA A 180 12.66 -4.25 0.01
N THR A 181 12.46 -5.56 0.01
CA THR A 181 11.79 -6.31 -1.04
C THR A 181 10.56 -6.98 -0.45
N VAL A 182 9.38 -6.50 -0.81
CA VAL A 182 8.08 -7.06 -0.42
C VAL A 182 7.45 -7.69 -1.64
N ASN A 183 7.19 -8.99 -1.61
CA ASN A 183 6.67 -9.73 -2.76
C ASN A 183 5.58 -10.73 -2.36
N ASN A 184 4.53 -10.83 -3.18
CA ASN A 184 3.38 -11.71 -2.97
C ASN A 184 2.76 -11.49 -1.58
N PHE A 185 2.29 -10.28 -1.36
CA PHE A 185 1.84 -9.83 -0.04
C PHE A 185 0.36 -9.48 -0.05
N ILE A 186 -0.41 -10.04 0.88
CA ILE A 186 -1.85 -9.84 0.96
C ILE A 186 -2.19 -9.19 2.30
N ILE A 187 -2.96 -8.11 2.27
CA ILE A 187 -3.53 -7.45 3.45
C ILE A 187 -5.04 -7.35 3.26
N SER A 188 -5.82 -8.09 4.05
CA SER A 188 -7.27 -8.14 3.87
C SER A 188 -8.12 -8.18 5.13
N ASP A 189 -9.42 -7.95 4.96
CA ASP A 189 -10.44 -8.19 5.99
C ASP A 189 -10.18 -7.48 7.32
N ILE A 190 -9.54 -6.31 7.27
CA ILE A 190 -9.36 -5.45 8.43
C ILE A 190 -10.65 -4.65 8.64
N ALA A 191 -11.18 -4.67 9.86
CA ALA A 191 -12.29 -3.83 10.26
C ALA A 191 -11.87 -2.98 11.47
N SER A 192 -12.01 -1.65 11.35
CA SER A 192 -11.67 -0.72 12.44
C SER A 192 -12.63 0.47 12.48
N THR A 193 -12.83 1.05 13.67
CA THR A 193 -13.51 2.34 13.80
C THR A 193 -12.58 3.52 13.55
N GLY A 194 -11.26 3.32 13.68
CA GLY A 194 -10.22 4.31 13.44
C GLY A 194 -9.71 4.31 12.00
N LEU A 195 -8.80 5.24 11.69
CA LEU A 195 -8.07 5.27 10.42
C LEU A 195 -7.39 3.92 10.18
N ILE A 196 -7.46 3.36 8.97
CA ILE A 196 -6.67 2.19 8.59
C ILE A 196 -5.60 2.59 7.58
N VAL A 197 -4.36 2.19 7.84
CA VAL A 197 -3.24 2.28 6.91
C VAL A 197 -2.65 0.88 6.73
N PRO A 198 -3.12 0.07 5.76
CA PRO A 198 -2.63 -1.28 5.52
C PRO A 198 -1.10 -1.33 5.35
N LEU A 199 -0.54 -0.45 4.53
CA LEU A 199 0.91 -0.30 4.35
C LEU A 199 1.34 1.16 4.55
N SER A 200 2.10 1.41 5.61
CA SER A 200 2.68 2.71 5.95
C SER A 200 4.18 2.69 5.72
N LEU A 201 4.67 3.62 4.91
CA LEU A 201 6.07 3.76 4.55
C LEU A 201 6.53 5.17 4.93
N SER A 202 7.42 5.30 5.92
CA SER A 202 7.97 6.58 6.34
C SER A 202 9.49 6.61 6.17
N ASN A 203 9.99 7.45 5.26
CA ASN A 203 11.40 7.53 4.91
C ASN A 203 11.96 6.17 4.48
N VAL A 204 11.21 5.47 3.62
CA VAL A 204 11.64 4.21 3.02
C VAL A 204 12.33 4.52 1.71
N THR A 205 13.50 3.92 1.44
CA THR A 205 14.28 4.24 0.24
C THR A 205 14.74 3.01 -0.52
N VAL A 206 14.86 3.14 -1.85
CA VAL A 206 15.44 2.14 -2.76
C VAL A 206 14.80 0.76 -2.55
N SER A 207 13.47 0.72 -2.44
CA SER A 207 12.73 -0.50 -2.07
C SER A 207 11.76 -0.95 -3.17
N ASP A 208 11.52 -2.25 -3.23
CA ASP A 208 10.66 -2.92 -4.21
C ASP A 208 9.41 -3.50 -3.54
N PHE A 209 8.22 -3.11 -4.00
CA PHE A 209 6.92 -3.62 -3.56
C PHE A 209 6.18 -4.25 -4.74
N LYS A 210 6.11 -5.58 -4.78
CA LYS A 210 5.67 -6.35 -5.94
C LYS A 210 4.52 -7.29 -5.60
N ASN A 211 3.53 -7.39 -6.49
CA ASN A 211 2.41 -8.33 -6.34
C ASN A 211 1.69 -8.16 -4.99
N ILE A 212 1.28 -6.93 -4.69
CA ILE A 212 0.61 -6.57 -3.44
C ILE A 212 -0.90 -6.54 -3.65
N LEU A 213 -1.67 -7.21 -2.79
CA LEU A 213 -3.12 -7.17 -2.79
C LEU A 213 -3.64 -6.61 -1.47
N ILE A 214 -4.33 -5.46 -1.54
CA ILE A 214 -5.02 -4.83 -0.40
C ILE A 214 -6.52 -4.85 -0.67
N GLN A 215 -7.27 -5.64 0.11
CA GLN A 215 -8.69 -5.84 -0.20
C GLN A 215 -9.60 -6.02 1.00
N ALA A 216 -10.90 -5.76 0.81
CA ALA A 216 -11.94 -6.05 1.80
C ALA A 216 -11.72 -5.39 3.18
N ASN A 217 -10.95 -4.29 3.23
CA ASN A 217 -10.75 -3.54 4.46
C ASN A 217 -11.88 -2.52 4.64
N SER A 218 -12.35 -2.33 5.87
CA SER A 218 -13.44 -1.42 6.21
C SER A 218 -13.07 -0.56 7.41
N SER A 219 -13.18 0.76 7.24
CA SER A 219 -12.98 1.74 8.31
C SER A 219 -14.23 2.60 8.45
N ALA A 220 -14.67 2.88 9.68
CA ALA A 220 -15.64 3.95 9.93
C ALA A 220 -15.03 5.36 9.73
N SER A 221 -13.70 5.46 9.80
CA SER A 221 -12.90 6.65 9.50
C SER A 221 -12.35 6.55 8.06
N ALA A 222 -11.17 7.11 7.80
CA ALA A 222 -10.53 7.02 6.50
C ALA A 222 -9.74 5.71 6.30
N ILE A 223 -9.45 5.37 5.05
CA ILE A 223 -8.46 4.37 4.66
C ILE A 223 -7.39 5.04 3.78
N PHE A 224 -6.13 4.84 4.10
CA PHE A 224 -5.00 5.11 3.20
C PHE A 224 -4.34 3.78 2.86
N ALA A 225 -4.70 3.17 1.72
CA ALA A 225 -4.32 1.78 1.46
C ALA A 225 -2.79 1.60 1.39
N ILE A 226 -2.10 2.44 0.61
CA ILE A 226 -0.66 2.66 0.72
C ILE A 226 -0.42 4.12 1.09
N ASN A 227 0.37 4.34 2.14
CA ASN A 227 0.73 5.67 2.62
C ASN A 227 2.25 5.84 2.62
N GLU A 228 2.77 6.48 1.58
CA GLU A 228 4.19 6.77 1.42
C GLU A 228 4.51 8.21 1.78
N LEU A 229 5.38 8.36 2.79
CA LEU A 229 5.78 9.62 3.39
C LEU A 229 7.29 9.77 3.27
N SER A 230 7.73 10.66 2.40
CA SER A 230 9.13 10.95 2.11
C SER A 230 9.92 9.74 1.59
N GLY A 231 9.33 8.98 0.67
CA GLY A 231 10.01 7.90 -0.05
C GLY A 231 11.08 8.41 -1.03
N ILE A 232 12.09 7.58 -1.32
CA ILE A 232 13.09 7.88 -2.35
C ILE A 232 13.37 6.64 -3.17
N ASP A 233 13.20 6.71 -4.49
CA ASP A 233 13.51 5.66 -5.46
C ASP A 233 12.83 4.31 -5.12
N ASN A 234 11.59 4.34 -4.62
CA ASN A 234 10.82 3.12 -4.38
C ASN A 234 10.08 2.69 -5.65
N THR A 235 9.93 1.38 -5.86
CA THR A 235 9.18 0.81 -6.97
C THR A 235 7.98 0.02 -6.47
N PHE A 236 6.79 0.37 -6.97
CA PHE A 236 5.54 -0.34 -6.73
C PHE A 236 5.08 -0.97 -8.04
N ASP A 237 5.08 -2.30 -8.12
CA ASP A 237 4.74 -3.02 -9.34
C ASP A 237 3.65 -4.07 -9.09
N ASN A 238 2.62 -4.05 -9.94
CA ASN A 238 1.48 -4.97 -9.84
C ASN A 238 0.78 -4.91 -8.45
N VAL A 239 0.41 -3.70 -8.04
CA VAL A 239 -0.38 -3.46 -6.81
C VAL A 239 -1.86 -3.45 -7.14
N ILE A 240 -2.68 -4.19 -6.39
CA ILE A 240 -4.14 -4.22 -6.53
C ILE A 240 -4.78 -3.78 -5.22
N ILE A 241 -5.58 -2.71 -5.27
CA ILE A 241 -6.36 -2.18 -4.14
C ILE A 241 -7.85 -2.27 -4.49
N ARG A 242 -8.59 -3.17 -3.85
CA ARG A 242 -9.99 -3.41 -4.22
C ARG A 242 -10.97 -3.73 -3.11
N ASN A 243 -12.25 -3.45 -3.33
CA ASN A 243 -13.33 -3.80 -2.40
C ASN A 243 -13.13 -3.25 -0.98
N ASN A 244 -12.44 -2.12 -0.82
CA ASN A 244 -12.26 -1.48 0.48
C ASN A 244 -13.34 -0.42 0.70
N THR A 245 -13.70 -0.17 1.97
CA THR A 245 -14.74 0.79 2.37
C THR A 245 -14.23 1.77 3.42
N GLY A 246 -14.15 3.06 3.09
CA GLY A 246 -13.80 4.12 4.05
C GLY A 246 -15.02 4.97 4.44
N GLY A 247 -15.29 5.17 5.73
CA GLY A 247 -16.41 5.97 6.21
C GLY A 247 -16.18 7.49 6.09
N ALA A 248 -14.98 7.97 6.39
CA ALA A 248 -14.63 9.40 6.40
C ALA A 248 -13.65 9.82 5.28
N GLY A 249 -13.30 8.89 4.39
CA GLY A 249 -12.49 9.17 3.21
C GLY A 249 -11.75 7.92 2.73
N PHE A 250 -11.23 8.00 1.51
CA PHE A 250 -10.41 6.94 0.95
C PHE A 250 -9.30 7.51 0.09
N SER A 251 -8.06 7.09 0.34
CA SER A 251 -6.96 7.26 -0.60
C SER A 251 -6.40 5.88 -0.93
N GLY A 252 -6.39 5.52 -2.22
CA GLY A 252 -5.77 4.27 -2.66
C GLY A 252 -4.26 4.31 -2.40
N ILE A 253 -3.57 5.23 -3.06
CA ILE A 253 -2.14 5.45 -2.85
C ILE A 253 -1.94 6.93 -2.51
N ARG A 254 -1.42 7.21 -1.30
CA ARG A 254 -1.05 8.55 -0.87
C ARG A 254 0.47 8.68 -0.88
N VAL A 255 0.98 9.64 -1.64
CA VAL A 255 2.42 9.93 -1.78
C VAL A 255 2.65 11.37 -1.35
N THR A 256 3.47 11.58 -0.33
CA THR A 256 3.77 12.92 0.20
C THR A 256 5.27 13.11 0.31
N GLY A 257 5.80 14.18 -0.30
CA GLY A 257 7.20 14.57 -0.13
C GLY A 257 8.22 13.55 -0.66
N SER A 258 7.81 12.65 -1.56
CA SER A 258 8.64 11.54 -2.05
C SER A 258 9.31 11.89 -3.38
N THR A 259 10.40 11.21 -3.76
CA THR A 259 11.18 11.54 -4.97
C THR A 259 11.67 10.30 -5.71
N GLY A 260 11.55 10.29 -7.03
CA GLY A 260 12.11 9.22 -7.86
C GLY A 260 11.34 7.89 -7.83
N ASP A 261 10.15 7.87 -7.21
CA ASP A 261 9.37 6.65 -7.08
C ASP A 261 8.73 6.23 -8.41
N ILE A 262 8.55 4.93 -8.60
CA ILE A 262 7.96 4.33 -9.80
C ILE A 262 6.72 3.53 -9.39
N PHE A 263 5.56 3.93 -9.89
CA PHE A 263 4.31 3.18 -9.77
C PHE A 263 3.97 2.58 -11.12
N ASN A 264 4.10 1.26 -11.24
CA ASN A 264 3.84 0.53 -12.48
C ASN A 264 2.70 -0.47 -12.29
N ASN A 265 1.75 -0.48 -13.24
CA ASN A 265 0.67 -1.47 -13.27
C ASN A 265 -0.13 -1.57 -11.95
N CYS A 266 -0.40 -0.42 -11.32
CA CYS A 266 -1.22 -0.36 -10.12
C CYS A 266 -2.71 -0.24 -10.47
N LEU A 267 -3.56 -1.07 -9.86
CA LEU A 267 -5.01 -1.09 -10.07
C LEU A 267 -5.77 -0.76 -8.78
N ILE A 268 -6.55 0.33 -8.81
CA ILE A 268 -7.43 0.74 -7.72
C ILE A 268 -8.88 0.61 -8.21
N THR A 269 -9.63 -0.36 -7.69
CA THR A 269 -10.94 -0.70 -8.25
C THR A 269 -12.00 -1.14 -7.24
N LEU A 270 -13.27 -0.86 -7.51
CA LEU A 270 -14.40 -1.31 -6.68
C LEU A 270 -14.29 -0.89 -5.20
N ASN A 271 -13.64 0.24 -4.91
CA ASN A 271 -13.58 0.79 -3.56
C ASN A 271 -14.72 1.80 -3.36
N PHE A 272 -15.17 1.93 -2.12
CA PHE A 272 -16.30 2.77 -1.74
C PHE A 272 -15.92 3.69 -0.57
N THR A 273 -16.45 4.91 -0.56
CA THR A 273 -16.42 5.76 0.63
C THR A 273 -17.63 6.68 0.73
N ASN A 274 -18.08 6.94 1.97
CA ASN A 274 -19.13 7.92 2.25
C ASN A 274 -18.63 9.38 2.20
N ALA A 275 -17.33 9.60 1.96
CA ALA A 275 -16.73 10.92 1.87
C ALA A 275 -15.98 11.08 0.53
N ASP A 276 -14.80 11.69 0.57
CA ASP A 276 -13.97 11.89 -0.61
C ASP A 276 -13.19 10.63 -0.96
N PHE A 277 -13.30 10.22 -2.22
CA PHE A 277 -12.46 9.19 -2.82
C PHE A 277 -11.33 9.83 -3.61
N ILE A 278 -10.10 9.38 -3.37
CA ILE A 278 -8.94 9.72 -4.18
C ILE A 278 -8.22 8.43 -4.56
N GLY A 279 -8.02 8.17 -5.85
CA GLY A 279 -7.24 7.01 -6.28
C GLY A 279 -5.76 7.18 -5.92
N PHE A 280 -5.11 8.15 -6.56
CA PHE A 280 -3.75 8.59 -6.22
C PHE A 280 -3.78 10.01 -5.67
N ASN A 281 -3.29 10.20 -4.44
CA ASN A 281 -3.16 11.49 -3.79
C ASN A 281 -1.68 11.86 -3.68
N ILE A 282 -1.20 12.70 -4.59
CA ILE A 282 0.22 12.96 -4.82
C ILE A 282 0.52 14.41 -4.44
N SER A 283 1.40 14.61 -3.47
CA SER A 283 1.67 15.93 -2.89
C SER A 283 3.16 16.16 -2.66
N ALA A 284 3.67 17.32 -3.08
CA ALA A 284 5.09 17.67 -2.94
C ALA A 284 6.06 16.59 -3.47
N ASN A 285 5.63 15.84 -4.49
CA ASN A 285 6.37 14.74 -5.10
C ASN A 285 7.20 15.25 -6.29
N GLN A 286 8.36 14.62 -6.52
CA GLN A 286 9.31 15.03 -7.56
C GLN A 286 9.85 13.83 -8.34
N SER A 287 10.16 14.03 -9.62
CA SER A 287 10.87 13.06 -10.48
C SER A 287 10.30 11.63 -10.49
N SER A 288 9.02 11.46 -10.18
CA SER A 288 8.39 10.14 -10.05
C SER A 288 7.65 9.76 -11.33
N VAL A 289 7.53 8.46 -11.57
CA VAL A 289 6.90 7.89 -12.76
C VAL A 289 5.67 7.08 -12.36
N TYR A 290 4.56 7.34 -13.06
CA TYR A 290 3.30 6.62 -12.92
C TYR A 290 2.98 6.00 -14.27
N GLU A 291 3.11 4.69 -14.40
CA GLU A 291 2.99 3.98 -15.67
C GLU A 291 1.90 2.90 -15.60
N ARG A 292 1.01 2.89 -16.60
CA ARG A 292 -0.05 1.86 -16.75
C ARG A 292 -0.92 1.69 -15.49
N CYS A 293 -1.08 2.74 -14.71
CA CYS A 293 -1.90 2.72 -13.50
C CYS A 293 -3.37 2.95 -13.85
N ARG A 294 -4.28 2.21 -13.21
CA ARG A 294 -5.71 2.25 -13.49
C ARG A 294 -6.54 2.48 -12.24
N ILE A 295 -7.47 3.43 -12.32
CA ILE A 295 -8.40 3.79 -11.25
C ILE A 295 -9.80 3.65 -11.83
N THR A 296 -10.53 2.61 -11.43
CA THR A 296 -11.78 2.27 -12.12
C THR A 296 -12.91 1.77 -11.21
N ALA A 297 -14.16 2.09 -11.55
CA ALA A 297 -15.32 1.59 -10.84
C ALA A 297 -15.30 1.86 -9.32
N ASN A 298 -14.71 2.98 -8.89
CA ASN A 298 -14.73 3.42 -7.49
C ASN A 298 -15.85 4.42 -7.25
N THR A 299 -16.35 4.46 -6.02
CA THR A 299 -17.45 5.35 -5.61
C THR A 299 -17.05 6.17 -4.39
N GLY A 300 -17.12 7.49 -4.48
CA GLY A 300 -17.02 8.40 -3.33
C GLY A 300 -18.27 9.24 -3.25
N ILE A 301 -18.97 9.30 -2.12
CA ILE A 301 -20.23 10.05 -2.03
C ILE A 301 -20.00 11.55 -2.23
N ASN A 302 -19.01 12.15 -1.56
CA ASN A 302 -18.79 13.60 -1.60
C ASN A 302 -18.06 14.00 -2.87
N ASN A 303 -16.83 13.56 -3.05
CA ASN A 303 -16.06 13.83 -4.25
C ASN A 303 -15.33 12.56 -4.69
N ASN A 304 -14.91 12.52 -5.95
CA ASN A 304 -14.11 11.42 -6.48
C ASN A 304 -13.06 11.95 -7.45
N THR A 305 -11.80 11.78 -7.09
CA THR A 305 -10.66 12.15 -7.92
C THR A 305 -9.85 10.91 -8.28
N GLY A 306 -9.56 10.71 -9.57
CA GLY A 306 -8.65 9.66 -10.01
C GLY A 306 -7.23 9.95 -9.52
N PHE A 307 -6.52 10.81 -10.25
CA PHE A 307 -5.22 11.33 -9.84
C PHE A 307 -5.36 12.76 -9.33
N ASN A 308 -4.82 13.03 -8.15
CA ASN A 308 -4.76 14.35 -7.54
C ASN A 308 -3.31 14.76 -7.34
N PHE A 309 -2.84 15.75 -8.11
CA PHE A 309 -1.47 16.26 -8.05
C PHE A 309 -1.48 17.64 -7.39
N ILE A 310 -0.86 17.77 -6.21
CA ILE A 310 -0.85 19.01 -5.42
C ILE A 310 0.58 19.48 -5.19
N ASN A 311 0.90 20.69 -5.65
CA ASN A 311 2.21 21.33 -5.47
C ASN A 311 3.36 20.37 -5.85
N VAL A 312 3.19 19.63 -6.93
CA VAL A 312 4.22 18.74 -7.46
C VAL A 312 5.17 19.55 -8.33
N SER A 313 6.47 19.29 -8.21
CA SER A 313 7.49 20.03 -8.93
C SER A 313 8.48 19.05 -9.53
N ASN A 314 9.11 19.43 -10.65
CA ASN A 314 10.24 18.73 -11.24
C ASN A 314 9.87 17.37 -11.86
N LEU A 315 9.44 17.39 -13.12
CA LEU A 315 9.52 16.25 -14.05
C LEU A 315 8.76 14.99 -13.63
N LEU A 316 7.49 15.11 -13.20
CA LEU A 316 6.63 13.92 -13.12
C LEU A 316 6.39 13.36 -14.52
N SER A 317 6.32 12.03 -14.63
CA SER A 317 5.89 11.36 -15.85
C SER A 317 4.71 10.45 -15.57
N VAL A 318 3.57 10.74 -16.19
CA VAL A 318 2.33 9.97 -16.07
C VAL A 318 2.03 9.40 -17.45
N ILE A 319 2.18 8.09 -17.59
CA ILE A 319 2.21 7.39 -18.88
C ILE A 319 1.16 6.28 -18.89
N ASP A 320 0.33 6.24 -19.93
CA ASP A 320 -0.66 5.17 -20.17
C ASP A 320 -1.59 4.91 -18.97
N CYS A 321 -1.85 5.93 -18.14
CA CYS A 321 -2.72 5.81 -16.99
C CYS A 321 -4.18 6.01 -17.38
N ILE A 322 -5.10 5.34 -16.68
CA ILE A 322 -6.53 5.34 -17.00
C ILE A 322 -7.37 5.61 -15.75
N VAL A 323 -8.24 6.60 -15.84
CA VAL A 323 -9.31 6.87 -14.88
C VAL A 323 -10.65 6.61 -15.55
N ASN A 324 -11.33 5.53 -15.16
CA ASN A 324 -12.51 5.06 -15.88
C ASN A 324 -13.68 4.64 -14.99
N ALA A 325 -14.89 5.09 -15.33
CA ALA A 325 -16.12 4.61 -14.71
C ALA A 325 -16.19 4.83 -13.19
N ASN A 326 -15.57 5.90 -12.69
CA ASN A 326 -15.72 6.29 -11.29
C ASN A 326 -16.99 7.15 -11.11
N VAL A 327 -17.63 7.02 -9.95
CA VAL A 327 -18.94 7.64 -9.67
C VAL A 327 -18.88 8.43 -8.36
N THR A 328 -19.61 9.54 -8.30
CA THR A 328 -19.81 10.35 -7.08
C THR A 328 -21.11 11.14 -7.11
N ASN A 329 -21.53 11.70 -5.96
CA ASN A 329 -22.62 12.67 -5.91
C ASN A 329 -22.13 14.13 -5.95
N GLY A 330 -20.87 14.44 -5.62
CA GLY A 330 -20.32 15.80 -5.76
C GLY A 330 -19.31 15.90 -6.89
N ALA A 331 -18.12 16.47 -6.70
CA ALA A 331 -17.22 16.72 -7.82
C ALA A 331 -16.46 15.44 -8.25
N MET A 332 -16.49 15.15 -9.55
CA MET A 332 -15.69 14.12 -10.18
C MET A 332 -14.55 14.76 -10.97
N ASN A 333 -13.30 14.37 -10.69
CA ASN A 333 -12.13 14.73 -11.49
C ASN A 333 -11.39 13.48 -11.96
N GLY A 334 -11.12 13.32 -13.25
CA GLY A 334 -10.22 12.29 -13.74
C GLY A 334 -8.80 12.54 -13.25
N TYR A 335 -8.23 13.65 -13.71
CA TYR A 335 -6.95 14.21 -13.30
C TYR A 335 -7.18 15.62 -12.75
N LEU A 336 -6.85 15.83 -11.48
CA LEU A 336 -6.80 17.16 -10.87
C LEU A 336 -5.34 17.58 -10.73
N ILE A 337 -4.96 18.65 -11.43
CA ILE A 337 -3.61 19.19 -11.45
C ILE A 337 -3.64 20.55 -10.76
N ASN A 338 -3.12 20.62 -9.54
CA ASN A 338 -3.12 21.82 -8.70
C ASN A 338 -1.68 22.26 -8.42
N ASN A 339 -1.24 23.33 -9.09
CA ASN A 339 0.14 23.83 -9.00
C ASN A 339 1.22 22.78 -9.34
N ALA A 340 0.98 21.91 -10.32
CA ALA A 340 2.04 21.04 -10.86
C ALA A 340 2.95 21.82 -11.81
N ASN A 341 4.24 21.47 -11.89
CA ASN A 341 5.17 22.12 -12.82
C ASN A 341 6.03 21.13 -13.57
N PHE A 342 6.25 21.41 -14.87
CA PHE A 342 7.12 20.64 -15.75
C PHE A 342 6.81 19.14 -15.78
N SER A 343 5.53 18.76 -15.67
CA SER A 343 5.08 17.38 -15.67
C SER A 343 4.64 16.94 -17.07
N SER A 344 4.84 15.66 -17.39
CA SER A 344 4.46 15.07 -18.67
C SER A 344 3.33 14.05 -18.48
N PHE A 345 2.28 14.18 -19.27
CA PHE A 345 1.10 13.34 -19.27
C PHE A 345 0.96 12.73 -20.66
N LEU A 346 1.41 11.49 -20.82
CA LEU A 346 1.50 10.82 -22.12
C LEU A 346 0.47 9.68 -22.22
N ARG A 347 -0.40 9.73 -23.23
CA ARG A 347 -1.39 8.68 -23.53
C ARG A 347 -2.34 8.35 -22.36
N ASN A 348 -2.66 9.37 -21.57
CA ASN A 348 -3.55 9.21 -20.42
C ASN A 348 -5.02 9.28 -20.83
N MET A 349 -5.88 8.59 -20.05
CA MET A 349 -7.31 8.52 -20.34
C MET A 349 -8.17 8.88 -19.13
N ALA A 350 -9.15 9.76 -19.32
CA ALA A 350 -10.22 10.02 -18.34
C ALA A 350 -11.59 9.80 -19.00
N ILE A 351 -12.21 8.64 -18.74
CA ILE A 351 -13.38 8.19 -19.50
C ILE A 351 -14.55 7.68 -18.67
N ASN A 352 -15.78 7.90 -19.13
CA ASN A 352 -17.02 7.39 -18.55
C ASN A 352 -17.19 7.69 -17.05
N ASN A 353 -16.56 8.74 -16.53
CA ASN A 353 -16.73 9.09 -15.14
C ASN A 353 -18.00 9.90 -14.95
N SER A 354 -18.62 9.80 -13.79
CA SER A 354 -19.90 10.46 -13.56
C SER A 354 -20.03 11.09 -12.20
N SER A 355 -20.73 12.21 -12.18
CA SER A 355 -21.22 12.88 -10.99
C SER A 355 -22.74 13.02 -11.10
N THR A 356 -23.47 12.57 -10.08
CA THR A 356 -24.94 12.65 -10.05
C THR A 356 -25.47 13.96 -9.45
N GLY A 357 -24.63 14.75 -8.77
CA GLY A 357 -25.05 15.99 -8.10
C GLY A 357 -24.06 17.15 -8.23
N GLY A 358 -22.99 16.98 -9.00
CA GLY A 358 -21.93 17.98 -9.18
C GLY A 358 -21.33 18.00 -10.58
N ILE A 359 -20.08 18.43 -10.64
CA ILE A 359 -19.30 18.58 -11.88
C ILE A 359 -18.56 17.28 -12.16
N ALA A 360 -18.46 16.88 -13.43
CA ALA A 360 -17.54 15.85 -13.87
C ALA A 360 -16.56 16.42 -14.89
N ILE A 361 -15.26 16.37 -14.57
CA ILE A 361 -14.18 16.90 -15.39
C ILE A 361 -13.18 15.77 -15.65
N GLY A 362 -12.79 15.56 -16.90
CA GLY A 362 -11.75 14.58 -17.20
C GLY A 362 -10.35 15.05 -16.78
N ILE A 363 -9.93 16.24 -17.21
CA ILE A 363 -8.68 16.90 -16.80
C ILE A 363 -9.01 18.28 -16.28
N ASN A 364 -8.71 18.55 -15.01
CA ASN A 364 -8.93 19.82 -14.36
C ASN A 364 -7.58 20.44 -13.97
N LEU A 365 -7.25 21.59 -14.57
CA LEU A 365 -6.07 22.37 -14.24
C LEU A 365 -6.48 23.52 -13.34
N GLU A 366 -5.92 23.54 -12.13
CA GLU A 366 -6.16 24.55 -11.11
C GLU A 366 -4.83 25.08 -10.54
N GLY A 367 -4.93 26.23 -9.86
CA GLY A 367 -3.79 26.86 -9.20
C GLY A 367 -2.93 27.75 -10.12
N SER A 368 -2.30 28.77 -9.53
CA SER A 368 -1.50 29.77 -10.24
C SER A 368 -0.10 29.27 -10.61
N GLY A 369 0.31 28.12 -10.07
CA GLY A 369 1.67 27.64 -10.13
C GLY A 369 2.04 26.88 -11.40
N GLY A 370 1.12 26.56 -12.30
CA GLY A 370 1.31 25.54 -13.34
C GLY A 370 1.97 25.99 -14.65
N SER A 371 3.26 26.31 -14.62
CA SER A 371 4.00 26.59 -15.86
C SER A 371 4.70 25.33 -16.39
N GLY A 372 4.34 24.90 -17.61
CA GLY A 372 5.14 23.97 -18.40
C GLY A 372 4.72 22.50 -18.39
N ASP A 373 3.52 22.17 -17.93
CA ASP A 373 2.99 20.81 -18.06
C ASP A 373 2.62 20.49 -19.51
N ALA A 374 2.73 19.21 -19.91
CA ALA A 374 2.40 18.76 -21.26
C ALA A 374 1.48 17.54 -21.25
N PHE A 375 0.35 17.62 -21.94
CA PHE A 375 -0.56 16.52 -22.23
C PHE A 375 -0.41 16.10 -23.69
N VAL A 376 0.09 14.90 -23.91
CA VAL A 376 0.41 14.36 -25.22
C VAL A 376 -0.39 13.08 -25.46
N ASP A 377 -1.07 12.98 -26.60
CA ASP A 377 -1.84 11.79 -27.00
C ASP A 377 -2.93 11.37 -25.99
N SER A 378 -3.46 12.32 -25.20
CA SER A 378 -4.44 12.02 -24.14
C SER A 378 -5.87 11.94 -24.68
N TYR A 379 -6.72 11.11 -24.06
CA TYR A 379 -8.11 10.90 -24.45
C TYR A 379 -9.08 11.11 -23.30
N VAL A 380 -10.00 12.05 -23.46
CA VAL A 380 -10.96 12.44 -22.43
C VAL A 380 -12.37 12.38 -22.97
N ALA A 381 -13.22 11.51 -22.42
CA ALA A 381 -14.56 11.35 -22.97
C ALA A 381 -15.63 10.89 -21.98
N ARG A 382 -16.88 11.31 -22.22
CA ARG A 382 -18.06 10.84 -21.47
C ARG A 382 -17.93 11.09 -19.96
N ASN A 383 -17.30 12.19 -19.57
CA ASN A 383 -17.33 12.66 -18.19
C ASN A 383 -18.65 13.43 -17.98
N ASN A 384 -19.57 12.82 -17.24
CA ASN A 384 -20.97 13.23 -17.15
C ASN A 384 -21.28 13.85 -15.78
N GLY A 385 -21.47 15.17 -15.72
CA GLY A 385 -21.95 15.84 -14.51
C GLY A 385 -23.48 15.80 -14.38
N LEU A 386 -24.01 16.48 -13.36
CA LEU A 386 -25.46 16.58 -13.09
C LEU A 386 -26.27 17.06 -14.30
N SER A 387 -25.68 17.96 -15.09
CA SER A 387 -26.23 18.45 -16.35
C SER A 387 -25.09 18.70 -17.33
N SER A 388 -25.41 18.96 -18.60
CA SER A 388 -24.40 19.31 -19.61
C SER A 388 -23.51 20.48 -19.19
N GLY A 389 -24.02 21.52 -18.51
CA GLY A 389 -23.20 22.66 -18.06
C GLY A 389 -22.17 22.32 -16.97
N PHE A 390 -22.20 21.11 -16.42
CA PHE A 390 -21.31 20.62 -15.36
C PHE A 390 -20.43 19.46 -15.84
N SER A 391 -20.21 19.39 -17.15
CA SER A 391 -19.76 18.20 -17.83
C SER A 391 -18.63 18.63 -18.75
N PHE A 392 -17.39 18.27 -18.42
CA PHE A 392 -16.19 18.83 -19.05
C PHE A 392 -15.17 17.75 -19.41
N GLY A 393 -14.56 17.89 -20.58
CA GLY A 393 -13.35 17.14 -20.91
C GLY A 393 -12.14 17.76 -20.22
N VAL A 394 -11.73 18.93 -20.67
CA VAL A 394 -10.62 19.71 -20.11
C VAL A 394 -11.15 21.03 -19.56
N ASN A 395 -10.81 21.34 -18.31
CA ASN A 395 -11.08 22.62 -17.67
C ASN A 395 -9.76 23.28 -17.24
N VAL A 396 -9.52 24.52 -17.70
CA VAL A 396 -8.35 25.32 -17.32
C VAL A 396 -8.82 26.54 -16.53
N SER A 397 -8.82 26.42 -15.19
CA SER A 397 -9.42 27.42 -14.31
C SER A 397 -8.47 28.56 -13.90
N ALA A 398 -7.16 28.32 -13.99
CA ALA A 398 -6.12 29.28 -13.69
C ALA A 398 -5.14 29.40 -14.87
N ALA A 399 -4.36 30.49 -14.91
CA ALA A 399 -3.44 30.82 -16.00
C ALA A 399 -2.21 29.89 -16.04
N ALA A 400 -2.44 28.60 -16.26
CA ALA A 400 -1.41 27.59 -16.47
C ALA A 400 -0.91 27.69 -17.93
N THR A 401 0.41 27.67 -18.13
CA THR A 401 0.99 27.49 -19.46
C THR A 401 1.17 25.99 -19.71
N THR A 402 0.08 25.33 -20.08
CA THR A 402 0.05 23.89 -20.38
C THR A 402 0.02 23.65 -21.89
N LEU A 403 0.86 22.75 -22.36
CA LEU A 403 0.84 22.29 -23.75
C LEU A 403 -0.11 21.10 -23.88
N PHE A 404 -1.08 21.19 -24.78
CA PHE A 404 -1.86 20.04 -25.21
C PHE A 404 -1.46 19.71 -26.65
N THR A 405 -1.06 18.47 -26.91
CA THR A 405 -0.70 18.01 -28.25
C THR A 405 -1.36 16.68 -28.53
N ARG A 406 -2.10 16.58 -29.64
CA ARG A 406 -2.86 15.37 -30.01
C ARG A 406 -3.79 14.88 -28.89
N THR A 407 -4.26 15.80 -28.05
CA THR A 407 -5.24 15.50 -27.00
C THR A 407 -6.65 15.62 -27.56
N THR A 408 -7.45 14.58 -27.35
CA THR A 408 -8.83 14.50 -27.82
C THR A 408 -9.79 14.59 -26.65
N SER A 409 -10.69 15.58 -26.68
CA SER A 409 -11.85 15.62 -25.80
C SER A 409 -13.14 15.41 -26.59
N PHE A 410 -13.98 14.47 -26.15
CA PHE A 410 -15.19 14.09 -26.87
C PHE A 410 -16.36 13.67 -25.96
N ASN A 411 -17.59 14.12 -26.27
CA ASN A 411 -18.83 13.68 -25.63
C ASN A 411 -18.84 13.82 -24.09
N ASN A 412 -18.20 14.85 -23.55
CA ASN A 412 -18.28 15.18 -22.12
C ASN A 412 -19.51 16.02 -21.77
N GLY A 413 -20.43 16.26 -22.70
CA GLY A 413 -21.59 17.15 -22.60
C GLY A 413 -22.14 17.48 -24.00
N PHE A 414 -23.18 18.33 -24.09
CA PHE A 414 -23.83 18.66 -25.38
C PHE A 414 -23.16 19.83 -26.14
N GLY A 415 -22.44 20.72 -25.47
CA GLY A 415 -21.83 21.90 -26.07
C GLY A 415 -20.34 21.76 -26.39
N PHE A 416 -19.81 22.65 -27.24
CA PHE A 416 -18.37 22.78 -27.48
C PHE A 416 -17.61 23.20 -26.22
N ALA A 417 -18.18 24.11 -25.42
CA ALA A 417 -17.63 24.54 -24.14
C ALA A 417 -17.50 23.39 -23.12
N ASN A 418 -18.17 22.26 -23.36
CA ASN A 418 -18.06 21.06 -22.54
C ASN A 418 -16.88 20.17 -22.92
N GLN A 419 -16.23 20.40 -24.06
CA GLN A 419 -15.06 19.61 -24.44
C GLN A 419 -13.81 20.24 -23.83
N ILE A 420 -13.60 21.52 -24.10
CA ILE A 420 -12.41 22.25 -23.65
C ILE A 420 -12.85 23.66 -23.24
N VAL A 421 -12.52 24.08 -22.02
CA VAL A 421 -12.81 25.42 -21.49
C VAL A 421 -11.58 26.02 -20.81
N GLY A 422 -11.46 27.35 -20.84
CA GLY A 422 -10.40 28.09 -20.16
C GLY A 422 -9.11 28.31 -20.98
N ILE A 423 -9.05 27.84 -22.23
CA ILE A 423 -7.92 28.09 -23.12
C ILE A 423 -8.11 29.44 -23.84
N ALA A 424 -7.05 30.24 -23.92
CA ALA A 424 -7.06 31.53 -24.60
C ALA A 424 -7.45 31.40 -26.09
N ALA A 425 -8.22 32.38 -26.59
CA ALA A 425 -8.62 32.43 -27.98
C ALA A 425 -7.39 32.47 -28.91
N GLY A 426 -7.41 31.70 -30.01
CA GLY A 426 -6.28 31.58 -30.95
C GLY A 426 -5.27 30.49 -30.60
N SER A 427 -5.31 29.95 -29.37
CA SER A 427 -4.57 28.74 -29.00
C SER A 427 -5.37 27.47 -29.26
N VAL A 428 -6.58 27.59 -29.84
CA VAL A 428 -7.47 26.47 -30.19
C VAL A 428 -7.57 26.29 -31.71
N VAL A 429 -7.10 25.16 -32.26
CA VAL A 429 -7.40 24.79 -33.66
C VAL A 429 -8.76 24.08 -33.69
N ASN A 430 -9.83 24.86 -33.88
CA ASN A 430 -11.16 24.31 -34.07
C ASN A 430 -11.23 23.55 -35.39
N LEU A 431 -11.41 22.23 -35.32
CA LEU A 431 -11.81 21.46 -36.50
C LEU A 431 -13.23 21.90 -36.90
N VAL A 432 -13.44 22.09 -38.21
CA VAL A 432 -14.69 22.59 -38.78
C VAL A 432 -15.86 21.76 -38.24
N SER A 433 -16.86 22.45 -37.67
CA SER A 433 -18.10 21.82 -37.21
C SER A 433 -18.64 20.94 -38.35
N PRO A 434 -18.84 19.64 -38.12
CA PRO A 434 -19.41 18.79 -39.14
C PRO A 434 -20.86 19.22 -39.33
N GLY A 435 -21.18 19.61 -40.56
CA GLY A 435 -22.53 19.96 -40.97
C GLY A 435 -23.50 18.85 -40.56
N SER A 436 -24.45 19.23 -39.72
CA SER A 436 -25.69 18.51 -39.37
C SER A 436 -25.79 17.09 -39.94
N ASN A 437 -25.25 16.09 -39.24
CA ASN A 437 -25.76 14.72 -39.32
C ASN A 437 -25.32 13.89 -38.11
N ASN A 438 -26.33 13.55 -37.30
CA ASN A 438 -26.31 12.57 -36.21
C ASN A 438 -25.64 11.26 -36.63
N MET A 439 -24.76 10.72 -35.79
CA MET A 439 -24.14 9.40 -36.01
C MET A 439 -24.69 8.41 -34.98
N ASN A 440 -25.51 7.45 -35.43
CA ASN A 440 -26.13 6.37 -34.66
C ASN A 440 -25.65 4.96 -35.12
N SER A 441 -24.42 4.80 -35.65
CA SER A 441 -23.89 3.46 -35.94
C SER A 441 -22.38 3.34 -35.71
N THR A 442 -21.95 2.15 -35.28
CA THR A 442 -20.57 1.77 -34.92
C THR A 442 -19.62 1.63 -36.12
N SER A 443 -20.01 2.10 -37.31
CA SER A 443 -19.29 1.88 -38.57
C SER A 443 -18.73 3.14 -39.24
N LEU A 444 -18.89 4.34 -38.68
CA LEU A 444 -18.33 5.60 -39.21
C LEU A 444 -17.83 6.55 -38.10
N SER A 445 -16.77 7.31 -38.39
CA SER A 445 -15.97 8.13 -37.45
C SER A 445 -16.67 9.37 -36.89
N TRP A 446 -16.35 9.67 -35.64
CA TRP A 446 -17.11 10.45 -34.65
C TRP A 446 -16.89 11.98 -34.73
N THR A 447 -17.96 12.75 -34.52
CA THR A 447 -17.95 14.22 -34.48
C THR A 447 -18.45 14.81 -33.15
N ASN A 448 -17.47 15.29 -32.38
CA ASN A 448 -17.47 16.43 -31.45
C ASN A 448 -16.03 16.51 -30.91
N LEU A 449 -15.08 16.63 -31.84
CA LEU A 449 -13.67 16.61 -31.57
C LEU A 449 -13.27 17.99 -31.04
N GLY A 450 -13.09 18.12 -29.74
CA GLY A 450 -12.19 19.14 -29.20
C GLY A 450 -10.77 18.63 -29.45
N VAL A 451 -10.18 19.01 -30.58
CA VAL A 451 -8.74 18.83 -30.83
C VAL A 451 -8.06 20.14 -30.54
N ASN A 452 -6.88 20.08 -29.94
CA ASN A 452 -6.04 21.25 -29.91
C ASN A 452 -4.56 20.97 -30.18
N ALA A 453 -3.99 21.91 -30.96
CA ALA A 453 -2.62 22.15 -31.44
C ALA A 453 -1.69 20.93 -31.64
#